data_AF-A0A506UHG7-F1
#
_entry.id   AF-A0A506UHG7-F1
#
_cell.length_a   1.000
_cell.length_b   1.000
_cell.length_c   1.000
_cell.angle_alpha   90.00
_cell.angle_beta   90.00
_cell.angle_gamma   90.00
#
_symmetry.space_group_name_H-M   'P 1'
#
loop_
_entity.id
_entity.type
_entity.pdbx_description
1 polymer ?
#
loop_
_entity_poly.entity_id
_entity_poly.type
_entity_poly.pdbx_seq_one_letter_code
_entity_poly.pdbx_strand_id
1 'polypeptide(L)'
;MASVDQTRPPSYVSCATLARELDLSETTVHEMVRRGKLPQPIKLSTGCVRWCWADIQLALGSLVSGRANEVSGDPFLDGARHATSAQ
;
A
#
# COMPACT_ATOMS: atom_id res chain seq x y z
N MET A 1 -14.41 -22.70 14.02
CA MET A 1 -13.65 -21.44 14.21
C MET A 1 -14.18 -20.46 13.19
N ALA A 2 -14.99 -19.49 13.63
CA ALA A 2 -15.74 -18.61 12.75
C ALA A 2 -14.78 -17.68 11.97
N SER A 3 -14.75 -17.86 10.65
CA SER A 3 -14.22 -16.85 9.73
C SER A 3 -15.18 -15.68 9.77
N VAL A 4 -14.84 -14.66 10.55
CA VAL A 4 -15.47 -13.34 10.43
C VAL A 4 -14.75 -12.65 9.27
N ASP A 5 -15.27 -12.84 8.06
CA ASP A 5 -15.01 -11.93 6.97
C ASP A 5 -15.58 -10.58 7.42
N GLN A 6 -14.73 -9.78 8.07
CA GLN A 6 -15.08 -8.48 8.58
C GLN A 6 -15.29 -7.57 7.38
N THR A 7 -16.48 -7.63 6.78
CA THR A 7 -17.06 -6.57 5.96
C THR A 7 -17.33 -5.38 6.88
N ARG A 8 -16.24 -4.79 7.40
CA ARG A 8 -16.29 -3.48 8.03
C ARG A 8 -16.71 -2.54 6.90
N PRO A 9 -17.79 -1.76 7.05
CA PRO A 9 -18.14 -0.78 6.03
C PRO A 9 -16.91 0.08 5.72
N PRO A 10 -16.70 0.45 4.44
CA PRO A 10 -15.51 1.18 4.02
C PRO A 10 -15.33 2.40 4.93
N SER A 11 -14.29 2.35 5.73
CA SER A 11 -14.07 3.32 6.79
C SER A 11 -13.36 4.53 6.18
N TYR A 12 -13.96 5.71 6.31
CA TYR A 12 -13.36 6.97 5.88
C TYR A 12 -12.42 7.50 6.96
N VAL A 13 -11.13 7.31 6.75
CA VAL A 13 -10.08 7.65 7.72
C VAL A 13 -9.48 9.03 7.44
N SER A 14 -9.03 9.71 8.49
CA SER A 14 -8.24 10.95 8.38
C SER A 14 -6.79 10.63 8.04
N CYS A 15 -5.99 11.65 7.69
CA CYS A 15 -4.56 11.47 7.42
C CYS A 15 -3.83 10.84 8.61
N ALA A 16 -4.04 11.37 9.82
CA ALA A 16 -3.43 10.85 11.05
C ALA A 16 -3.78 9.38 11.34
N THR A 17 -5.05 8.98 11.12
CA THR A 17 -5.44 7.58 11.27
C THR A 17 -4.79 6.71 10.20
N LEU A 18 -4.82 7.14 8.94
CA LEU A 18 -4.17 6.41 7.84
C LEU A 18 -2.67 6.22 8.07
N ALA A 19 -1.98 7.28 8.52
CA ALA A 19 -0.58 7.26 8.90
C ALA A 19 -0.31 6.20 10.00
N ARG A 20 -1.14 6.16 11.03
CA ARG A 20 -1.02 5.17 12.11
C ARG A 20 -1.29 3.74 11.65
N GLU A 21 -2.29 3.50 10.81
CA GLU A 21 -2.61 2.16 10.31
C GLU A 21 -1.51 1.61 9.39
N LEU A 22 -0.83 2.47 8.64
CA LEU A 22 0.27 2.09 7.76
C LEU A 22 1.65 2.14 8.43
N ASP A 23 1.71 2.57 9.68
CA ASP A 23 2.96 2.83 10.42
C ASP A 23 3.90 3.82 9.68
N LEU A 24 3.32 4.90 9.14
CA LEU A 24 4.02 5.95 8.39
C LEU A 24 3.83 7.33 9.03
N SER A 25 4.70 8.28 8.71
CA SER A 25 4.44 9.69 9.03
C SER A 25 3.38 10.28 8.09
N GLU A 26 2.61 11.27 8.57
CA GLU A 26 1.62 11.99 7.75
C GLU A 26 2.26 12.62 6.50
N THR A 27 3.49 13.13 6.63
CA THR A 27 4.27 13.66 5.50
C THR A 27 4.55 12.59 4.45
N THR A 28 4.85 11.36 4.86
CA THR A 28 5.09 10.24 3.94
C THR A 28 3.80 9.85 3.22
N VAL A 29 2.67 9.86 3.91
CA VAL A 29 1.35 9.63 3.30
C VAL A 29 1.09 10.67 2.19
N HIS A 30 1.30 11.95 2.48
CA HIS A 30 1.16 13.03 1.49
C HIS A 30 2.11 12.86 0.29
N GLU A 31 3.36 12.48 0.53
CA GLU A 31 4.33 12.21 -0.53
C GLU A 31 3.92 11.00 -1.39
N MET A 32 3.38 9.93 -0.79
CA MET A 32 2.89 8.77 -1.53
C MET A 32 1.67 9.11 -2.39
N VAL A 33 0.75 9.95 -1.88
CA VAL A 33 -0.38 10.48 -2.65
C VAL A 33 0.13 11.36 -3.81
N ARG A 34 1.10 12.24 -3.56
CA ARG A 34 1.74 13.10 -4.57
C ARG A 34 2.43 12.29 -5.67
N ARG A 35 3.05 11.17 -5.32
CA ARG A 35 3.70 10.22 -6.24
C ARG A 35 2.72 9.30 -6.96
N GLY A 36 1.41 9.39 -6.67
CA GLY A 36 0.38 8.53 -7.25
C GLY A 36 0.43 7.07 -6.78
N LYS A 37 1.08 6.80 -5.65
CA LYS A 37 1.14 5.46 -5.03
C LYS A 37 -0.08 5.18 -4.15
N LEU A 38 -0.66 6.24 -3.57
CA LEU A 38 -1.92 6.19 -2.83
C LEU A 38 -2.99 7.03 -3.56
N PRO A 39 -4.28 6.67 -3.43
CA PRO A 39 -5.39 7.43 -3.99
C PRO A 39 -5.46 8.85 -3.44
N GLN A 40 -6.01 9.75 -4.27
CA GLN A 40 -6.26 11.14 -3.89
C GLN A 40 -7.32 11.21 -2.76
N PRO A 41 -7.16 12.13 -1.79
CA PRO A 41 -8.16 12.32 -0.75
C PRO A 41 -9.50 12.80 -1.29
N ILE A 42 -10.58 12.33 -0.68
CA ILE A 42 -11.93 12.86 -0.87
C ILE A 42 -12.09 14.12 -0.02
N LYS A 43 -12.40 15.24 -0.65
CA LYS A 43 -12.60 16.53 0.01
C LYS A 43 -14.07 16.68 0.40
N LEU A 44 -14.39 16.58 1.70
CA LEU A 44 -15.78 16.75 2.18
C LEU A 44 -16.12 18.22 2.41
N SER A 45 -15.18 19.00 2.94
CA SER A 45 -15.31 20.44 3.20
C SER A 45 -13.95 21.14 3.07
N THR A 46 -13.93 22.47 3.13
CA THR A 46 -12.69 23.26 3.19
C THR A 46 -11.89 22.85 4.45
N GLY A 47 -10.80 22.09 4.25
CA GLY A 47 -9.94 21.59 5.34
C GLY A 47 -10.27 20.18 5.85
N CYS A 48 -11.32 19.53 5.36
CA CYS A 48 -11.64 18.15 5.73
C CYS A 48 -11.42 17.20 4.54
N VAL A 49 -10.36 16.42 4.62
CA VAL A 49 -10.01 15.38 3.66
C VAL A 49 -10.07 14.00 4.31
N ARG A 50 -10.61 13.02 3.57
CA ARG A 50 -10.73 11.64 4.03
C ARG A 50 -10.26 10.67 2.94
N TRP A 51 -9.76 9.53 3.38
CA TRP A 51 -9.42 8.42 2.51
C TRP A 51 -10.37 7.26 2.78
N CYS A 52 -10.84 6.64 1.72
CA CYS A 52 -11.56 5.38 1.82
C CYS A 52 -10.54 4.26 2.05
N TRP A 53 -10.68 3.52 3.15
CA TRP A 53 -9.76 2.42 3.46
C TRP A 53 -9.75 1.34 2.37
N ALA A 54 -10.89 1.05 1.76
CA ALA A 54 -10.97 0.04 0.69
C ALA A 54 -10.11 0.43 -0.54
N ASP A 55 -10.13 1.70 -0.93
CA ASP A 55 -9.31 2.20 -2.04
C ASP A 55 -7.81 2.15 -1.71
N ILE A 56 -7.44 2.41 -0.45
CA ILE A 56 -6.06 2.26 0.02
C ILE A 56 -5.62 0.80 -0.10
N GLN A 57 -6.43 -0.15 0.37
CA GLN A 57 -6.12 -1.58 0.26
C GLN A 57 -5.99 -2.03 -1.19
N LEU A 58 -6.86 -1.56 -2.08
CA LEU A 58 -6.78 -1.83 -3.52
C LEU A 58 -5.48 -1.27 -4.14
N ALA A 59 -5.11 -0.04 -3.78
CA ALA A 59 -3.87 0.58 -4.23
C ALA A 59 -2.63 -0.17 -3.72
N LEU A 60 -2.61 -0.57 -2.45
CA LEU A 60 -1.55 -1.40 -1.87
C LEU A 60 -1.44 -2.76 -2.57
N GLY A 61 -2.57 -3.42 -2.86
CA GLY A 61 -2.60 -4.64 -3.64
C GLY A 61 -2.00 -4.46 -5.04
N SER A 62 -2.32 -3.35 -5.70
CA SER A 62 -1.77 -3.00 -7.02
C SER A 62 -0.25 -2.78 -6.97
N LEU A 63 0.27 -2.20 -5.88
CA LEU A 63 1.72 -2.04 -5.69
C LEU A 63 2.43 -3.39 -5.51
N VAL A 64 1.80 -4.34 -4.82
CA VAL A 64 2.34 -5.70 -4.66
C VAL A 64 2.37 -6.43 -6.00
N SER A 65 1.30 -6.33 -6.79
CA SER A 65 1.28 -6.90 -8.15
C SER A 65 2.29 -6.23 -9.08
N GLY A 66 2.53 -4.92 -8.93
CA GLY A 66 3.58 -4.21 -9.68
C GLY A 66 5.00 -4.66 -9.31
N ARG A 67 5.25 -4.96 -8.03
CA ARG A 67 6.53 -5.52 -7.56
C ARG A 67 6.80 -6.93 -8.05
N ALA A 68 5.77 -7.75 -8.27
CA ALA A 68 5.95 -9.09 -8.85
C ALA A 68 6.64 -9.04 -10.24
N ASN A 69 6.52 -7.92 -10.95
CA ASN A 69 7.24 -7.70 -12.22
C ASN A 69 8.71 -7.26 -12.03
N GLU A 70 9.07 -6.68 -10.87
CA GLU A 70 10.45 -6.23 -10.56
C GLU A 70 11.27 -7.33 -9.86
N VAL A 71 10.65 -8.25 -9.13
CA VAL A 71 11.34 -9.39 -8.46
C VAL A 71 11.90 -10.41 -9.47
N SER A 72 11.48 -10.35 -10.75
CA SER A 72 12.17 -11.09 -11.82
C SER A 72 13.56 -10.54 -12.18
N GLY A 73 13.99 -9.42 -11.57
CA GLY A 73 15.25 -8.77 -11.85
C GLY A 73 16.09 -8.42 -10.62
N ASP A 74 15.89 -9.08 -9.48
CA ASP A 74 16.75 -8.86 -8.30
C ASP A 74 18.15 -9.49 -8.53
N PRO A 75 19.22 -8.69 -8.73
CA PRO A 75 20.56 -9.21 -9.05
C PRO A 75 21.18 -10.03 -7.91
N PHE A 76 20.69 -9.84 -6.69
CA PHE A 76 21.15 -10.60 -5.52
C PHE A 76 20.55 -12.01 -5.44
N LEU A 77 19.35 -12.23 -6.00
CA LEU A 77 18.74 -13.57 -6.06
C LEU A 77 19.26 -14.39 -7.24
N ASP A 78 19.69 -13.74 -8.33
CA ASP A 78 20.22 -14.41 -9.52
C ASP A 78 21.57 -15.10 -9.26
N GLY A 79 22.44 -14.47 -8.45
CA GLY A 79 23.73 -15.04 -8.06
C GLY A 79 23.63 -16.37 -7.29
N ALA A 80 22.60 -16.53 -6.43
CA ALA A 80 22.38 -17.77 -5.67
C ALA A 80 21.95 -18.94 -6.57
N ARG A 81 21.22 -18.64 -7.66
CA ARG A 81 20.79 -19.65 -8.65
C ARG A 81 21.99 -20.15 -9.45
N HIS A 82 22.89 -19.26 -9.87
CA HIS A 82 24.10 -19.64 -10.62
C HIS A 82 25.13 -20.39 -9.77
N ALA A 83 25.21 -20.10 -8.46
CA ALA A 83 26.15 -20.79 -7.56
C ALA A 83 25.78 -22.26 -7.29
N THR A 84 24.49 -22.62 -7.40
CA THR A 84 24.00 -23.96 -7.02
C THR A 84 24.01 -24.94 -8.20
N SER A 85 24.13 -24.45 -9.45
CA SER A 85 24.16 -25.30 -10.66
C SER A 85 25.58 -25.70 -11.11
N ALA A 86 26.62 -25.33 -10.36
CA ALA A 86 28.02 -25.60 -10.70
C ALA A 86 28.63 -26.78 -9.91
N GLN A 87 27.82 -27.70 -9.38
CA GLN A 87 28.30 -28.86 -8.63
C GLN A 87 27.82 -30.18 -9.23
#